data_AF-A0A7W9UW98-F1
#
_entry.id   AF-A0A7W9UW98-F1
#
_cell.length_a   1.000
_cell.length_b   1.000
_cell.length_c   1.000
_cell.angle_alpha   90.00
_cell.angle_beta   90.00
_cell.angle_gamma   90.00
#
_symmetry.space_group_name_H-M   'P 1'
#
loop_
_entity.id
_entity.type
_entity.pdbx_description
1 polymer ?
#
loop_
_entity_poly.entity_id
_entity_poly.type
_entity_poly.pdbx_seq_one_letter_code
_entity_poly.pdbx_strand_id
1 'polypeptide(L)'
;MQQPLTAYDGSYNGSWWMLNAVNDVYMVLFHGPQVPAFVTAVERDPGVLRTLFDFAGSHLELLGGEQSYLASNAGRELGRFLQHASLRAEANPLVRGIHTNNGGMHLEGDPSMQGNQPRFIAYEAEWRRPEFAIWNLDHEYTHHLDGRFTMHGDFEAGISTPTVWWIEGFAEYVSYGYRKLPCRKAAAEAGKHTYRLSTLFDTTYDADTGRVYRWGYLAVRYMLENHRADRETVLSGTTAAVTGRAPGGASHAPSAPAMTRIGTSG
;
A
#
# COMPACT_ATOMS: atom_id res chain seq x y z
N MET A 1 17.19 -6.38 -21.49
CA MET A 1 16.99 -5.58 -20.26
C MET A 1 16.45 -6.39 -19.08
N GLN A 2 15.88 -7.58 -19.26
CA GLN A 2 15.26 -8.34 -18.16
C GLN A 2 16.26 -9.05 -17.24
N GLN A 3 17.47 -9.36 -17.73
CA GLN A 3 18.45 -10.20 -17.02
C GLN A 3 18.77 -9.73 -15.59
N PRO A 4 19.04 -8.44 -15.31
CA PRO A 4 19.36 -8.01 -13.94
C PRO A 4 18.20 -8.26 -12.96
N LEU A 5 16.95 -8.08 -13.39
CA LEU A 5 15.78 -8.38 -12.58
C LEU A 5 15.63 -9.88 -12.34
N THR A 6 15.78 -10.70 -13.38
CA THR A 6 15.64 -12.17 -13.27
C THR A 6 16.77 -12.86 -12.50
N ALA A 7 17.93 -12.20 -12.40
CA ALA A 7 19.13 -12.75 -11.75
C ALA A 7 19.33 -12.25 -10.32
N TYR A 8 18.49 -11.32 -9.85
CA TYR A 8 18.57 -10.80 -8.50
C TYR A 8 18.29 -11.89 -7.48
N ASP A 9 19.14 -11.96 -6.47
CA ASP A 9 18.92 -12.70 -5.24
C ASP A 9 19.55 -11.93 -4.07
N GLY A 10 19.34 -12.41 -2.84
CA GLY A 10 19.82 -11.75 -1.63
C GLY A 10 21.34 -11.54 -1.55
N SER A 11 22.15 -12.25 -2.35
CA SER A 11 23.60 -12.03 -2.41
C SER A 11 23.97 -10.67 -3.00
N TYR A 12 23.08 -10.06 -3.79
CA TYR A 12 23.30 -8.74 -4.41
C TYR A 12 23.30 -7.63 -3.37
N ASN A 13 22.63 -7.83 -2.23
CA ASN A 13 22.44 -6.80 -1.19
C ASN A 13 23.76 -6.31 -0.59
N GLY A 14 24.81 -7.12 -0.61
CA GLY A 14 26.15 -6.73 -0.16
C GLY A 14 26.97 -5.94 -1.19
N SER A 15 26.46 -5.70 -2.39
CA SER A 15 27.20 -5.07 -3.48
C SER A 15 26.43 -3.90 -4.10
N TRP A 16 26.95 -2.69 -3.88
CA TRP A 16 26.41 -1.46 -4.46
C TRP A 16 26.29 -1.55 -5.98
N TRP A 17 27.28 -2.12 -6.67
CA TRP A 17 27.27 -2.24 -8.13
C TRP A 17 26.17 -3.16 -8.64
N MET A 18 25.89 -4.26 -7.92
CA MET A 18 24.86 -5.21 -8.31
C MET A 18 23.46 -4.61 -8.07
N LEU A 19 23.26 -3.93 -6.93
CA LEU A 19 22.02 -3.21 -6.66
C LEU A 19 21.75 -2.12 -7.70
N ASN A 20 22.77 -1.35 -8.10
CA ASN A 20 22.63 -0.34 -9.16
C ASN A 20 22.32 -0.98 -10.52
N ALA A 21 22.95 -2.11 -10.87
CA ALA A 21 22.67 -2.80 -12.12
C ALA A 21 21.19 -3.25 -12.22
N VAL A 22 20.60 -3.69 -11.10
CA VAL A 22 19.15 -3.99 -11.04
C VAL A 22 18.33 -2.70 -11.16
N ASN A 23 18.69 -1.66 -10.40
CA ASN A 23 17.94 -0.42 -10.37
C ASN A 23 17.97 0.37 -11.69
N ASP A 24 19.08 0.30 -12.45
CA ASP A 24 19.25 0.96 -13.74
C ASP A 24 18.29 0.43 -14.80
N VAL A 25 17.81 -0.81 -14.65
CA VAL A 25 16.73 -1.34 -15.51
C VAL A 25 15.48 -0.46 -15.40
N TYR A 26 15.16 0.02 -14.19
CA TYR A 26 14.01 0.90 -13.99
C TYR A 26 14.20 2.28 -14.60
N MET A 27 15.42 2.77 -14.77
CA MET A 27 15.66 4.03 -15.48
C MET A 27 15.26 3.92 -16.95
N VAL A 28 15.60 2.79 -17.60
CA VAL A 28 15.16 2.52 -18.98
C VAL A 28 13.65 2.36 -19.04
N LEU A 29 13.04 1.67 -18.08
CA LEU A 29 11.58 1.46 -18.04
C LEU A 29 10.78 2.72 -17.66
N PHE A 30 11.40 3.66 -16.96
CA PHE A 30 10.81 4.94 -16.65
C PHE A 30 10.75 5.85 -17.89
N HIS A 31 11.83 5.90 -18.67
CA HIS A 31 11.94 6.77 -19.85
C HIS A 31 11.38 6.14 -21.14
N GLY A 32 11.51 4.83 -21.28
CA GLY A 32 11.14 4.07 -22.47
C GLY A 32 9.69 4.28 -22.91
N PRO A 33 8.69 4.27 -22.01
CA PRO A 33 7.28 4.48 -22.38
C PRO A 33 6.98 5.83 -23.04
N GLN A 34 7.87 6.83 -22.98
CA GLN A 34 7.71 8.07 -23.76
C GLN A 34 8.25 7.96 -25.20
N VAL A 35 8.93 6.88 -25.54
CA VAL A 35 9.58 6.64 -26.84
C VAL A 35 8.75 5.64 -27.65
N PRO A 36 8.14 6.03 -28.79
CA PRO A 36 7.27 5.14 -29.56
C PRO A 36 7.93 3.83 -30.01
N ALA A 37 9.22 3.88 -30.37
CA ALA A 37 9.98 2.70 -30.77
C ALA A 37 10.17 1.71 -29.60
N PHE A 38 10.29 2.20 -28.37
CA PHE A 38 10.35 1.35 -27.19
C PHE A 38 9.02 0.68 -26.91
N VAL A 39 7.91 1.43 -26.99
CA VAL A 39 6.56 0.88 -26.83
C VAL A 39 6.31 -0.21 -27.88
N THR A 40 6.68 0.04 -29.15
CA THR A 40 6.60 -0.96 -30.23
C THR A 40 7.43 -2.21 -29.93
N ALA A 41 8.60 -2.05 -29.30
CA ALA A 41 9.43 -3.19 -28.91
C ALA A 41 8.77 -4.02 -27.80
N VAL A 42 8.14 -3.38 -26.81
CA VAL A 42 7.39 -4.06 -25.74
C VAL A 42 6.13 -4.74 -26.27
N GLU A 43 5.44 -4.13 -27.25
CA GLU A 43 4.29 -4.77 -27.91
C GLU A 43 4.68 -6.04 -28.67
N ARG A 44 5.90 -6.11 -29.20
CA ARG A 44 6.42 -7.30 -29.90
C ARG A 44 6.90 -8.38 -28.93
N ASP A 45 7.38 -7.97 -27.77
CA ASP A 45 7.87 -8.86 -26.71
C ASP A 45 7.47 -8.31 -25.34
N PRO A 46 6.29 -8.71 -24.84
CA PRO A 46 5.78 -8.21 -23.57
C PRO A 46 6.39 -8.91 -22.35
N GLY A 47 7.41 -9.76 -22.54
CA GLY A 47 8.06 -10.50 -21.45
C GLY A 47 8.53 -9.61 -20.31
N VAL A 48 8.89 -8.36 -20.59
CA VAL A 48 9.29 -7.39 -19.56
C VAL A 48 8.17 -7.06 -18.57
N LEU A 49 6.90 -7.06 -18.99
CA LEU A 49 5.76 -6.87 -18.08
C LEU A 49 5.71 -8.02 -17.08
N ARG A 50 5.90 -9.26 -17.56
CA ARG A 50 5.94 -10.44 -16.71
C ARG A 50 7.14 -10.44 -15.77
N THR A 51 8.32 -10.00 -16.23
CA THR A 51 9.49 -9.83 -15.36
C THR A 51 9.24 -8.87 -14.22
N LEU A 52 8.61 -7.71 -14.49
CA LEU A 52 8.29 -6.73 -13.45
C LEU A 52 7.25 -7.26 -12.47
N PHE A 53 6.25 -7.98 -12.98
CA PHE A 53 5.26 -8.67 -12.18
C PHE A 53 5.90 -9.70 -11.23
N ASP A 54 6.71 -10.61 -11.78
CA ASP A 54 7.35 -11.68 -11.02
C ASP A 54 8.34 -11.10 -9.99
N PHE A 55 9.10 -10.07 -10.35
CA PHE A 55 10.01 -9.40 -9.42
C PHE A 55 9.24 -8.74 -8.27
N ALA A 56 8.20 -7.96 -8.57
CA ALA A 56 7.40 -7.28 -7.55
C ALA A 56 6.71 -8.29 -6.60
N GLY A 57 6.20 -9.40 -7.14
CA GLY A 57 5.49 -10.40 -6.34
C GLY A 57 6.39 -11.37 -5.58
N SER A 58 7.60 -11.65 -6.08
CA SER A 58 8.53 -12.62 -5.46
C SER A 58 9.52 -11.97 -4.48
N HIS A 59 9.55 -10.64 -4.42
CA HIS A 59 10.45 -9.87 -3.57
C HIS A 59 9.74 -8.95 -2.58
N LEU A 60 8.55 -9.36 -2.12
CA LEU A 60 7.77 -8.61 -1.12
C LEU A 60 8.52 -8.48 0.22
N GLU A 61 9.43 -9.41 0.53
CA GLU A 61 10.30 -9.37 1.70
C GLU A 61 11.22 -8.14 1.73
N LEU A 62 11.49 -7.51 0.59
CA LEU A 62 12.33 -6.32 0.53
C LEU A 62 11.63 -5.05 1.02
N LEU A 63 10.29 -5.04 1.06
CA LEU A 63 9.50 -3.81 1.25
C LEU A 63 9.65 -3.17 2.63
N GLY A 64 10.12 -3.93 3.63
CA GLY A 64 10.46 -3.41 4.96
C GLY A 64 11.88 -2.82 5.06
N GLY A 65 12.78 -3.20 4.15
CA GLY A 65 14.21 -2.95 4.32
C GLY A 65 14.79 -1.87 3.39
N GLU A 66 16.11 -1.72 3.47
CA GLU A 66 16.90 -0.76 2.68
C GLU A 66 16.74 -0.96 1.15
N GLN A 67 16.42 -2.18 0.70
CA GLN A 67 16.23 -2.52 -0.72
C GLN A 67 14.77 -2.46 -1.19
N SER A 68 13.85 -1.94 -0.37
CA SER A 68 12.42 -1.79 -0.70
C SER A 68 12.15 -1.10 -2.03
N TYR A 69 13.04 -0.19 -2.44
CA TYR A 69 12.94 0.52 -3.71
C TYR A 69 12.98 -0.41 -4.93
N LEU A 70 13.65 -1.57 -4.86
CA LEU A 70 13.73 -2.50 -5.98
C LEU A 70 12.35 -3.11 -6.29
N ALA A 71 11.70 -3.71 -5.29
CA ALA A 71 10.38 -4.31 -5.46
C ALA A 71 9.30 -3.25 -5.77
N SER A 72 9.39 -2.09 -5.12
CA SER A 72 8.48 -0.97 -5.35
C SER A 72 8.58 -0.41 -6.77
N ASN A 73 9.80 -0.27 -7.29
CA ASN A 73 10.02 0.22 -8.66
C ASN A 73 9.49 -0.78 -9.69
N ALA A 74 9.64 -2.10 -9.46
CA ALA A 74 9.06 -3.11 -10.36
C ALA A 74 7.54 -2.95 -10.51
N GLY A 75 6.82 -2.87 -9.39
CA GLY A 75 5.36 -2.66 -9.40
C GLY A 75 4.97 -1.33 -10.05
N ARG A 76 5.70 -0.25 -9.75
CA ARG A 76 5.47 1.08 -10.32
C ARG A 76 5.66 1.10 -11.85
N GLU A 77 6.78 0.55 -12.33
CA GLU A 77 7.06 0.53 -13.77
C GLU A 77 6.11 -0.41 -14.52
N LEU A 78 5.68 -1.53 -13.92
CA LEU A 78 4.60 -2.35 -14.50
C LEU A 78 3.31 -1.53 -14.65
N GLY A 79 2.92 -0.79 -13.60
CA GLY A 79 1.74 0.09 -13.63
C GLY A 79 1.83 1.19 -14.68
N ARG A 80 3.04 1.72 -14.96
CA ARG A 80 3.25 2.76 -15.98
C ARG A 80 2.79 2.32 -17.37
N PHE A 81 2.90 1.04 -17.72
CA PHE A 81 2.49 0.54 -19.03
C PHE A 81 0.96 0.61 -19.26
N LEU A 82 0.15 0.77 -18.21
CA LEU A 82 -1.30 0.98 -18.33
C LEU A 82 -1.66 2.28 -19.06
N GLN A 83 -0.75 3.24 -19.18
CA GLN A 83 -0.97 4.45 -19.98
C GLN A 83 -1.13 4.13 -21.48
N HIS A 84 -0.56 3.02 -21.96
CA HIS A 84 -0.61 2.61 -23.36
C HIS A 84 -1.79 1.68 -23.62
N ALA A 85 -2.77 2.15 -24.39
CA ALA A 85 -3.97 1.38 -24.68
C ALA A 85 -3.68 -0.01 -25.30
N SER A 86 -2.64 -0.12 -26.12
CA SER A 86 -2.20 -1.37 -26.75
C SER A 86 -1.69 -2.41 -25.76
N LEU A 87 -1.07 -1.99 -24.65
CA LEU A 87 -0.46 -2.88 -23.66
C LEU A 87 -1.39 -3.18 -22.47
N ARG A 88 -2.52 -2.48 -22.33
CA ARG A 88 -3.46 -2.66 -21.21
C ARG A 88 -3.97 -4.09 -21.05
N ALA A 89 -4.24 -4.78 -22.17
CA ALA A 89 -4.78 -6.14 -22.11
C ALA A 89 -3.83 -7.13 -21.41
N GLU A 90 -2.52 -6.91 -21.55
CA GLU A 90 -1.49 -7.75 -20.96
C GLU A 90 -1.04 -7.23 -19.58
N ALA A 91 -0.92 -5.91 -19.42
CA ALA A 91 -0.51 -5.31 -18.16
C ALA A 91 -1.59 -5.43 -17.08
N ASN A 92 -2.88 -5.23 -17.40
CA ASN A 92 -3.97 -5.26 -16.41
C ASN A 92 -4.01 -6.53 -15.54
N PRO A 93 -4.00 -7.76 -16.09
CA PRO A 93 -4.04 -8.96 -15.27
C PRO A 93 -2.79 -9.13 -14.40
N LEU A 94 -1.61 -8.73 -14.90
CA LEU A 94 -0.36 -8.80 -14.15
C LEU A 94 -0.35 -7.83 -12.98
N VAL A 95 -0.73 -6.58 -13.26
CA VAL A 95 -0.88 -5.52 -12.28
C VAL A 95 -1.84 -5.94 -11.16
N ARG A 96 -3.02 -6.48 -11.51
CA ARG A 96 -4.01 -7.00 -10.55
C ARG A 96 -3.54 -8.26 -9.82
N GLY A 97 -2.64 -9.01 -10.45
CA GLY A 97 -2.07 -10.23 -9.91
C GLY A 97 -0.93 -9.98 -8.95
N ILE A 98 -0.41 -8.74 -8.81
CA ILE A 98 0.56 -8.42 -7.77
C ILE A 98 -0.24 -8.54 -6.49
N HIS A 99 -0.16 -9.73 -5.87
CA HIS A 99 -0.90 -10.11 -4.70
C HIS A 99 -0.36 -9.34 -3.50
N THR A 100 -0.61 -8.04 -3.45
CA THR A 100 -0.88 -7.39 -2.18
C THR A 100 -2.32 -7.79 -1.86
N ASN A 101 -2.55 -8.53 -0.80
CA ASN A 101 -3.90 -9.00 -0.46
C ASN A 101 -4.86 -7.86 -0.02
N ASN A 102 -4.69 -6.62 -0.53
CA ASN A 102 -5.41 -5.42 -0.11
C ASN A 102 -5.74 -4.39 -1.22
N GLY A 103 -5.52 -4.64 -2.51
CA GLY A 103 -6.05 -3.77 -3.58
C GLY A 103 -5.33 -2.42 -3.75
N GLY A 104 -4.14 -2.29 -3.15
CA GLY A 104 -3.18 -1.21 -3.30
C GLY A 104 -1.92 -1.50 -2.48
N MET A 105 -0.98 -0.57 -2.40
CA MET A 105 0.17 -0.65 -1.50
C MET A 105 0.56 0.75 -1.05
N HIS A 106 0.62 0.93 0.27
CA HIS A 106 1.20 2.10 0.91
C HIS A 106 2.62 1.81 1.40
N LEU A 107 3.55 2.68 1.02
CA LEU A 107 4.97 2.59 1.36
C LEU A 107 5.35 3.87 2.09
N GLU A 108 5.39 3.82 3.43
CA GLU A 108 5.58 5.00 4.26
C GLU A 108 7.04 5.51 4.23
N GLY A 109 8.04 4.63 4.12
CA GLY A 109 9.43 5.00 4.41
C GLY A 109 9.62 5.30 5.90
N ASP A 110 10.53 6.22 6.25
CA ASP A 110 10.65 6.75 7.62
C ASP A 110 9.98 8.13 7.71
N PRO A 111 8.81 8.25 8.37
CA PRO A 111 8.08 9.52 8.47
C PRO A 111 8.82 10.59 9.28
N SER A 112 9.80 10.21 10.11
CA SER A 112 10.61 11.13 10.90
C SER A 112 11.74 11.81 10.11
N MET A 113 12.10 11.27 8.94
CA MET A 113 13.18 11.78 8.10
C MET A 113 12.74 12.95 7.22
N GLN A 114 13.51 14.05 7.26
CA GLN A 114 13.27 15.20 6.38
C GLN A 114 13.51 14.79 4.91
N GLY A 115 12.49 14.93 4.07
CA GLY A 115 12.53 14.51 2.67
C GLY A 115 11.94 13.14 2.39
N ASN A 116 11.35 12.47 3.39
CA ASN A 116 10.58 11.25 3.18
C ASN A 116 9.48 11.45 2.11
N GLN A 117 9.38 10.51 1.18
CA GLN A 117 8.39 10.49 0.12
C GLN A 117 7.53 9.23 0.22
N PRO A 118 6.39 9.29 0.92
CA PRO A 118 5.46 8.17 0.97
C PRO A 118 4.93 7.88 -0.43
N ARG A 119 4.86 6.59 -0.79
CA ARG A 119 4.41 6.13 -2.10
C ARG A 119 3.14 5.33 -1.97
N PHE A 120 2.18 5.67 -2.82
CA PHE A 120 0.90 5.00 -2.92
C PHE A 120 0.75 4.39 -4.31
N ILE A 121 0.51 3.08 -4.35
CA ILE A 121 0.27 2.33 -5.58
C ILE A 121 -1.16 1.80 -5.54
N ALA A 122 -2.00 2.20 -6.49
CA ALA A 122 -3.35 1.66 -6.63
C ALA A 122 -3.85 1.70 -8.07
N TYR A 123 -4.99 1.06 -8.29
CA TYR A 123 -5.57 0.84 -9.61
C TYR A 123 -6.91 1.55 -9.75
N GLU A 124 -7.20 2.07 -10.94
CA GLU A 124 -8.56 2.53 -11.26
C GLU A 124 -9.53 1.34 -11.14
N ALA A 125 -10.64 1.55 -10.45
CA ALA A 125 -11.76 0.65 -10.38
C ALA A 125 -12.52 0.69 -11.72
N GLU A 126 -11.96 0.12 -12.78
CA GLU A 126 -12.52 0.17 -14.15
C GLU A 126 -13.97 -0.34 -14.23
N TRP A 127 -14.39 -1.21 -13.30
CA TRP A 127 -15.77 -1.70 -13.16
C TRP A 127 -16.76 -0.65 -12.64
N ARG A 128 -16.30 0.54 -12.25
CA ARG A 128 -17.12 1.68 -11.84
C ARG A 128 -17.38 2.67 -12.97
N ARG A 129 -16.78 2.47 -14.14
CA ARG A 129 -16.95 3.38 -15.27
C ARG A 129 -18.44 3.56 -15.63
N PRO A 130 -18.85 4.80 -16.00
CA PRO A 130 -18.00 5.95 -16.32
C PRO A 130 -17.49 6.75 -15.10
N GLU A 131 -17.89 6.38 -13.89
CA GLU A 131 -17.40 7.04 -12.66
C GLU A 131 -15.94 6.67 -12.41
N PHE A 132 -15.06 7.67 -12.38
CA PHE A 132 -13.66 7.47 -12.00
C PHE A 132 -13.57 7.19 -10.51
N ALA A 133 -13.05 6.03 -10.15
CA ALA A 133 -12.74 5.68 -8.79
C ALA A 133 -11.41 4.92 -8.76
N ILE A 134 -10.61 5.12 -7.72
CA ILE A 134 -9.41 4.32 -7.46
C ILE A 134 -9.83 3.24 -6.45
N TRP A 135 -9.58 1.98 -6.79
CA TRP A 135 -9.88 0.87 -5.90
C TRP A 135 -9.06 1.01 -4.62
N ASN A 136 -9.75 0.93 -3.47
CA ASN A 136 -9.15 0.95 -2.14
C ASN A 136 -8.32 2.20 -1.79
N LEU A 137 -8.51 3.32 -2.51
CA LEU A 137 -7.86 4.59 -2.18
C LEU A 137 -8.04 4.99 -0.72
N ASP A 138 -9.26 4.89 -0.19
CA ASP A 138 -9.54 5.30 1.19
C ASP A 138 -8.82 4.41 2.22
N HIS A 139 -8.61 3.12 1.90
CA HIS A 139 -7.89 2.15 2.75
C HIS A 139 -6.42 2.53 2.82
N GLU A 140 -5.79 2.67 1.67
CA GLU A 140 -4.36 2.91 1.56
C GLU A 140 -3.96 4.34 1.95
N TYR A 141 -4.84 5.32 1.70
CA TYR A 141 -4.65 6.67 2.23
C TYR A 141 -4.73 6.70 3.76
N THR A 142 -5.50 5.79 4.37
CA THR A 142 -5.53 5.66 5.83
C THR A 142 -4.20 5.15 6.35
N HIS A 143 -3.54 4.20 5.67
CA HIS A 143 -2.18 3.76 6.02
C HIS A 143 -1.19 4.93 6.04
N HIS A 144 -1.29 5.84 5.07
CA HIS A 144 -0.46 7.05 5.07
C HIS A 144 -0.71 7.94 6.29
N LEU A 145 -1.98 8.22 6.60
CA LEU A 145 -2.31 9.06 7.75
C LEU A 145 -1.92 8.39 9.08
N ASP A 146 -2.11 7.09 9.19
CA ASP A 146 -1.78 6.32 10.39
C ASP A 146 -0.26 6.27 10.60
N GLY A 147 0.52 5.98 9.55
CA GLY A 147 1.98 6.01 9.58
C GLY A 147 2.54 7.39 9.96
N ARG A 148 1.94 8.46 9.42
CA ARG A 148 2.42 9.83 9.64
C ARG A 148 2.06 10.43 11.01
N PHE A 149 0.86 10.15 11.52
CA PHE A 149 0.29 10.87 12.66
C PHE A 149 0.02 10.01 13.88
N THR A 150 -0.01 8.68 13.73
CA THR A 150 -0.37 7.76 14.81
C THR A 150 0.81 6.87 15.17
N MET A 151 1.35 6.14 14.20
CA MET A 151 2.38 5.11 14.40
C MET A 151 3.77 5.74 14.54
N HIS A 152 4.65 5.08 15.31
CA HIS A 152 6.03 5.49 15.50
C HIS A 152 6.98 4.68 14.61
N GLY A 153 7.92 5.37 13.97
CA GLY A 153 8.95 4.74 13.14
C GLY A 153 8.41 4.32 11.78
N ASP A 154 9.20 3.49 11.09
CA ASP A 154 8.84 2.90 9.81
C ASP A 154 7.91 1.69 9.99
N PHE A 155 7.59 1.01 8.88
CA PHE A 155 6.72 -0.15 8.89
C PHE A 155 7.26 -1.30 9.75
N GLU A 156 8.58 -1.57 9.71
CA GLU A 156 9.20 -2.65 10.49
C GLU A 156 9.10 -2.37 11.99
N ALA A 157 9.35 -1.13 12.41
CA ALA A 157 9.13 -0.70 13.78
C ALA A 157 7.65 -0.86 14.18
N GLY A 158 6.73 -0.47 13.29
CA GLY A 158 5.29 -0.56 13.49
C GLY A 158 4.78 -1.99 13.73
N ILE A 159 5.38 -3.00 13.08
CA ILE A 159 4.98 -4.41 13.19
C ILE A 159 5.83 -5.24 14.17
N SER A 160 6.77 -4.61 14.88
CA SER A 160 7.62 -5.27 15.90
C SER A 160 6.82 -5.82 17.09
N THR A 161 5.58 -5.37 17.25
CA THR A 161 4.57 -5.97 18.11
C THR A 161 3.31 -6.25 17.27
N PRO A 162 2.36 -7.09 17.72
CA PRO A 162 1.23 -7.52 16.90
C PRO A 162 0.18 -6.41 16.66
N THR A 163 0.53 -5.42 15.84
CA THR A 163 -0.30 -4.25 15.50
C THR A 163 -1.10 -4.43 14.22
N VAL A 164 -0.98 -5.57 13.53
CA VAL A 164 -1.61 -5.80 12.23
C VAL A 164 -3.14 -5.67 12.29
N TRP A 165 -3.75 -6.05 13.43
CA TRP A 165 -5.19 -5.84 13.64
C TRP A 165 -5.58 -4.36 13.63
N TRP A 166 -4.69 -3.48 14.11
CA TRP A 166 -4.86 -2.04 14.09
C TRP A 166 -4.60 -1.50 12.68
N ILE A 167 -3.41 -1.76 12.12
CA ILE A 167 -2.99 -1.23 10.81
C ILE A 167 -4.05 -1.53 9.74
N GLU A 168 -4.37 -2.80 9.52
CA GLU A 168 -5.31 -3.19 8.46
C GLU A 168 -6.78 -2.98 8.87
N GLY A 169 -7.09 -3.18 10.15
CA GLY A 169 -8.46 -2.97 10.66
C GLY A 169 -8.89 -1.50 10.67
N PHE A 170 -7.96 -0.58 10.93
CA PHE A 170 -8.22 0.85 10.96
C PHE A 170 -8.41 1.41 9.56
N ALA A 171 -7.58 0.97 8.61
CA ALA A 171 -7.76 1.28 7.19
C ALA A 171 -9.13 0.82 6.66
N GLU A 172 -9.56 -0.41 6.99
CA GLU A 172 -10.91 -0.88 6.67
C GLU A 172 -11.99 -0.03 7.37
N TYR A 173 -11.81 0.28 8.66
CA TYR A 173 -12.79 1.05 9.44
C TYR A 173 -13.04 2.44 8.85
N VAL A 174 -11.96 3.17 8.56
CA VAL A 174 -12.03 4.50 7.95
C VAL A 174 -12.60 4.43 6.54
N SER A 175 -12.18 3.46 5.72
CA SER A 175 -12.67 3.28 4.35
C SER A 175 -14.18 3.07 4.29
N TYR A 176 -14.71 2.12 5.06
CA TYR A 176 -16.15 1.86 5.11
C TYR A 176 -16.94 3.04 5.69
N GLY A 177 -16.39 3.73 6.70
CA GLY A 177 -16.97 4.93 7.29
C GLY A 177 -17.08 6.08 6.30
N TYR A 178 -15.98 6.41 5.60
CA TYR A 178 -15.93 7.48 4.60
C TYR A 178 -16.91 7.24 3.45
N ARG A 179 -16.96 6.00 2.95
CA ARG A 179 -17.88 5.58 1.89
C ARG A 179 -19.32 5.42 2.34
N LYS A 180 -19.59 5.52 3.66
CA LYS A 180 -20.91 5.30 4.27
C LYS A 180 -21.50 3.93 3.92
N LEU A 181 -20.66 2.90 3.92
CA LEU A 181 -21.06 1.53 3.56
C LEU A 181 -20.95 0.59 4.76
N PRO A 182 -21.89 -0.34 4.93
CA PRO A 182 -21.75 -1.40 5.93
C PRO A 182 -20.73 -2.44 5.46
N CYS A 183 -19.79 -2.82 6.34
CA CYS A 183 -18.92 -3.97 6.11
C CYS A 183 -19.68 -5.29 6.35
N ARG A 184 -20.50 -5.69 5.36
CA ARG A 184 -21.37 -6.89 5.48
C ARG A 184 -20.60 -8.18 5.72
N LYS A 185 -19.40 -8.30 5.15
CA LYS A 185 -18.53 -9.48 5.36
C LYS A 185 -18.06 -9.57 6.81
N ALA A 186 -17.61 -8.46 7.40
CA ALA A 186 -17.24 -8.43 8.82
C ALA A 186 -18.45 -8.69 9.73
N ALA A 187 -19.63 -8.15 9.42
CA ALA A 187 -20.85 -8.44 10.17
C ALA A 187 -21.22 -9.94 10.17
N ALA A 188 -21.03 -10.61 9.03
CA ALA A 188 -21.25 -12.05 8.92
C ALA A 188 -20.23 -12.86 9.74
N GLU A 189 -18.96 -12.44 9.77
CA GLU A 189 -17.94 -13.07 10.63
C GLU A 189 -18.23 -12.86 12.12
N ALA A 190 -18.66 -11.66 12.53
CA ALA A 190 -18.97 -11.34 13.92
C ALA A 190 -20.01 -12.31 14.53
N GLY A 191 -21.04 -12.69 13.76
CA GLY A 191 -22.08 -13.63 14.20
C GLY A 191 -21.58 -15.07 14.43
N LYS A 192 -20.36 -15.41 14.02
CA LYS A 192 -19.76 -16.73 14.27
C LYS A 192 -19.07 -16.84 15.63
N HIS A 193 -18.78 -15.71 16.28
CA HIS A 193 -18.08 -15.68 17.57
C HIS A 193 -16.74 -16.45 17.58
N THR A 194 -16.04 -16.47 16.45
CA THR A 194 -14.85 -17.31 16.24
C THR A 194 -13.69 -16.98 17.18
N TYR A 195 -13.54 -15.71 17.57
CA TYR A 195 -12.35 -15.25 18.29
C TYR A 195 -12.68 -14.36 19.49
N ARG A 196 -11.85 -14.50 20.53
CA ARG A 196 -11.79 -13.53 21.63
C ARG A 196 -11.07 -12.26 21.16
N LEU A 197 -11.44 -11.11 21.73
CA LEU A 197 -10.79 -9.83 21.42
C LEU A 197 -9.29 -9.85 21.72
N SER A 198 -8.87 -10.45 22.83
CA SER A 198 -7.45 -10.56 23.17
C SER A 198 -6.65 -11.30 22.10
N THR A 199 -7.21 -12.35 21.51
CA THR A 199 -6.56 -13.07 20.40
C THR A 199 -6.37 -12.13 19.21
N LEU A 200 -7.34 -11.24 18.93
CA LEU A 200 -7.25 -10.31 17.80
C LEU A 200 -6.07 -9.35 17.96
N PHE A 201 -5.74 -8.97 19.19
CA PHE A 201 -4.58 -8.15 19.49
C PHE A 201 -3.23 -8.85 19.27
N ASP A 202 -3.23 -10.16 19.01
CA ASP A 202 -2.02 -10.94 18.68
C ASP A 202 -1.93 -11.23 17.16
N THR A 203 -2.67 -10.52 16.32
CA THR A 203 -2.69 -10.78 14.87
C THR A 203 -1.38 -10.33 14.21
N THR A 204 -0.79 -11.21 13.40
CA THR A 204 0.34 -10.93 12.50
C THR A 204 -0.08 -11.15 11.04
N TYR A 205 0.78 -10.80 10.08
CA TYR A 205 0.54 -11.05 8.66
C TYR A 205 0.59 -12.54 8.26
N ASP A 206 1.02 -13.43 9.16
CA ASP A 206 0.95 -14.90 8.93
C ASP A 206 -0.50 -15.43 9.03
N ALA A 207 -1.42 -14.64 9.57
CA ALA A 207 -2.81 -15.00 9.70
C ALA A 207 -3.58 -14.90 8.36
N ASP A 208 -4.73 -15.59 8.27
CA ASP A 208 -5.54 -15.53 7.06
C ASP A 208 -6.18 -14.15 6.81
N THR A 209 -6.59 -13.91 5.57
CA THR A 209 -7.21 -12.62 5.16
C THR A 209 -8.49 -12.27 5.92
N GLY A 210 -9.25 -13.26 6.39
CA GLY A 210 -10.41 -13.01 7.24
C GLY A 210 -9.98 -12.49 8.60
N ARG A 211 -8.94 -13.07 9.17
CA ARG A 211 -8.35 -12.66 10.44
C ARG A 211 -7.75 -11.26 10.37
N VAL A 212 -6.93 -10.97 9.37
CA VAL A 212 -6.27 -9.68 9.19
C VAL A 212 -7.28 -8.55 8.96
N TYR A 213 -8.11 -8.65 7.92
CA TYR A 213 -8.93 -7.51 7.49
C TYR A 213 -10.30 -7.46 8.18
N ARG A 214 -11.06 -8.56 8.19
CA ARG A 214 -12.46 -8.54 8.65
C ARG A 214 -12.54 -8.52 10.17
N TRP A 215 -11.76 -9.38 10.82
CA TRP A 215 -11.72 -9.42 12.26
C TRP A 215 -10.88 -8.27 12.85
N GLY A 216 -9.86 -7.78 12.13
CA GLY A 216 -9.19 -6.51 12.43
C GLY A 216 -10.16 -5.32 12.43
N TYR A 217 -10.99 -5.17 11.39
CA TYR A 217 -12.05 -4.16 11.33
C TYR A 217 -12.97 -4.22 12.56
N LEU A 218 -13.38 -5.42 12.98
CA LEU A 218 -14.26 -5.59 14.15
C LEU A 218 -13.57 -5.19 15.45
N ALA A 219 -12.30 -5.56 15.63
CA ALA A 219 -11.51 -5.18 16.79
C ALA A 219 -11.32 -3.66 16.88
N VAL A 220 -10.94 -3.01 15.77
CA VAL A 220 -10.77 -1.55 15.71
C VAL A 220 -12.09 -0.84 15.95
N ARG A 221 -13.17 -1.29 15.31
CA ARG A 221 -14.51 -0.73 15.52
C ARG A 221 -14.92 -0.83 16.98
N TYR A 222 -14.73 -1.98 17.61
CA TYR A 222 -15.03 -2.17 19.03
C TYR A 222 -14.23 -1.19 19.91
N MET A 223 -12.93 -1.06 19.65
CA MET A 223 -12.06 -0.14 20.39
C MET A 223 -12.46 1.32 20.19
N LEU A 224 -12.71 1.77 18.97
CA LEU A 224 -13.03 3.16 18.69
C LEU A 224 -14.44 3.56 19.13
N GLU A 225 -15.42 2.67 19.04
CA GLU A 225 -16.81 2.97 19.38
C GLU A 225 -17.12 2.76 20.87
N ASN A 226 -16.48 1.79 21.55
CA ASN A 226 -16.82 1.42 22.93
C ASN A 226 -15.68 1.64 23.94
N HIS A 227 -14.42 1.64 23.49
CA HIS A 227 -13.23 1.68 24.36
C HIS A 227 -12.21 2.73 23.90
N ARG A 228 -12.69 3.88 23.41
CA ARG A 228 -11.83 4.89 22.78
C ARG A 228 -10.73 5.40 23.73
N ALA A 229 -11.04 5.47 25.02
CA ALA A 229 -10.10 5.88 26.06
C ALA A 229 -8.95 4.86 26.25
N ASP A 230 -9.21 3.58 25.98
CA ASP A 230 -8.24 2.49 26.20
C ASP A 230 -7.31 2.29 24.99
N ARG A 231 -7.60 2.95 23.85
CA ARG A 231 -6.83 2.81 22.59
C ARG A 231 -5.33 3.05 22.81
N GLU A 232 -4.96 4.15 23.46
CA GLU A 232 -3.55 4.50 23.64
C GLU A 232 -2.83 3.54 24.58
N THR A 233 -3.56 2.93 25.51
CA THR A 233 -3.03 1.86 26.36
C THR A 233 -2.77 0.60 25.54
N VAL A 234 -3.67 0.22 24.63
CA VAL A 234 -3.50 -0.98 23.81
C VAL A 234 -2.41 -0.80 22.74
N LEU A 235 -2.24 0.40 22.21
CA LEU A 235 -1.19 0.71 21.21
C LEU A 235 0.11 1.24 21.85
N SER A 236 0.22 1.20 23.18
CA SER A 236 1.37 1.76 23.89
C SER A 236 2.66 1.09 23.41
N GLY A 237 3.64 1.90 22.97
CA GLY A 237 4.91 1.41 22.40
C GLY A 237 4.95 1.34 20.87
N THR A 238 3.82 1.51 20.19
CA THR A 238 3.73 1.54 18.71
C THR A 238 3.28 2.88 18.16
N THR A 239 2.76 3.77 19.01
CA THR A 239 2.33 5.12 18.63
C THR A 239 3.40 6.16 18.91
N ALA A 240 3.53 7.16 18.04
CA ALA A 240 4.36 8.33 18.31
C ALA A 240 3.81 9.06 19.55
N ALA A 241 4.69 9.50 20.46
CA ALA A 241 4.25 10.30 21.59
C ALA A 241 3.54 11.55 21.07
N VAL A 242 2.31 11.81 21.53
CA VAL A 242 1.58 13.05 21.20
C VAL A 242 2.26 14.22 21.93
N THR A 243 3.42 14.65 21.43
CA THR A 243 4.10 15.85 21.90
C THR A 243 3.48 17.06 21.23
N GLY A 244 2.35 17.51 21.78
CA GLY A 244 1.83 18.85 21.52
C GLY A 244 0.34 18.93 21.25
N ARG A 245 -0.49 18.79 22.29
CA ARG A 245 -1.82 19.41 22.29
C ARG A 245 -2.01 20.20 23.57
N ALA A 246 -1.79 21.51 23.48
CA ALA A 246 -2.34 22.43 24.47
C ALA A 246 -3.88 22.31 24.46
N PRO A 247 -4.55 22.32 25.62
CA PRO A 247 -6.00 22.19 25.70
C PRO A 247 -6.64 23.52 25.27
N GLY A 248 -7.22 23.54 24.07
CA GLY A 248 -8.00 24.68 23.58
C GLY A 248 -7.57 25.13 22.19
N GLY A 249 -8.21 24.60 21.16
CA GLY A 249 -8.03 25.04 19.78
C GLY A 249 -9.04 24.32 18.89
N ALA A 250 -9.95 25.10 18.31
CA ALA A 250 -11.12 24.64 17.58
C ALA A 250 -10.78 23.68 16.44
N SER A 251 -11.69 22.73 16.21
CA SER A 251 -11.70 21.82 15.07
C SER A 251 -11.52 22.57 13.75
N HIS A 252 -10.37 22.41 13.11
CA HIS A 252 -10.23 22.60 11.68
C HIS A 252 -10.13 21.21 11.05
N ALA A 253 -11.23 20.78 10.45
CA ALA A 253 -11.18 19.70 9.47
C ALA A 253 -10.20 20.14 8.36
N PRO A 254 -9.22 19.31 7.96
CA PRO A 254 -8.39 19.65 6.83
C PRO A 254 -9.26 19.68 5.58
N SER A 255 -9.38 20.86 4.98
CA SER A 255 -9.96 21.03 3.65
C SER A 255 -9.12 20.22 2.65
N ALA A 256 -9.78 19.36 1.88
CA ALA A 256 -9.17 18.59 0.80
C ALA A 256 -8.42 19.53 -0.16
N PRO A 257 -7.19 19.22 -0.57
CA PRO A 257 -6.50 20.01 -1.59
C PRO A 257 -7.29 19.89 -2.91
N ALA A 258 -7.55 21.04 -3.54
CA ALA A 258 -8.17 21.11 -4.85
C ALA A 258 -7.29 20.36 -5.87
N MET A 259 -7.82 19.29 -6.46
CA MET A 259 -7.22 18.68 -7.66
C MET A 259 -7.32 19.67 -8.81
N THR A 260 -6.20 20.29 -9.18
CA THR A 260 -6.11 21.10 -10.39
C THR A 260 -6.23 20.20 -11.60
N ARG A 261 -7.34 20.36 -12.34
CA ARG A 261 -7.52 19.79 -13.67
C ARG A 261 -6.51 20.43 -14.62
N ILE A 262 -5.55 19.66 -15.12
CA ILE A 262 -4.80 20.05 -16.32
C ILE A 262 -5.71 19.72 -17.50
N GLY A 263 -6.33 20.76 -18.06
CA GLY A 263 -7.22 20.64 -19.21
C GLY A 263 -6.47 20.20 -20.47
N THR A 264 -7.11 19.34 -21.26
CA THR A 264 -6.74 19.14 -22.65
C THR A 264 -7.41 20.22 -23.49
N SER A 265 -6.61 21.11 -24.06
CA SER A 265 -6.97 21.90 -25.23
C SER A 265 -7.22 20.97 -26.42
N GLY A 266 -8.38 21.09 -27.04
CA GLY A 266 -8.83 20.34 -28.21
C GLY A 266 -10.35 20.36 -28.31
#